data_AF-A0A974H2M8-F1
#
_entry.id   AF-A0A974H2M8-F1
#
_cell.length_a   1.000
_cell.length_b   1.000
_cell.length_c   1.000
_cell.angle_alpha   90.00
_cell.angle_beta   90.00
_cell.angle_gamma   90.00
#
_symmetry.space_group_name_H-M   'P 1'
#
loop_
_entity.id
_entity.type
_entity.pdbx_description
1 polymer ?
#
loop_
_entity_poly.entity_id
_entity_poly.type
_entity_poly.pdbx_seq_one_letter_code
_entity_poly.pdbx_strand_id
1 'polypeptide(L)'
;MGTRFAPQYAKLFMAKLEQDFLASCTTKPLAYFRYINDILIIWTDTEQKLIRFHEQFNNYHPTIYFKLVHSSSHIHFLDTTIYIKDNTLHTTIYRKPTDKPSYLMPYATTESVLTPQKGISTLKSSEDFIDQGYNPRVKDHNIHRATKVSRSQLLKYKQKRETDRVPLVTTYNPQLKALRKIARDLQGTLQKDNRLHTIFSDPPLLAFRQPPNPRKLIIRSSLSGPTNNGTHPCGRKRYKTCPHILSADRVQIPGTIEEYYIHDHYTCLSSNVVNAITCTKCPTRGIYGERKRTKASEKEPITTGSQ
;
A
#
# COMPACT_ATOMS: atom_id res chain seq x y z
N MET A 1 15.18 -5.82 -5.88
CA MET A 1 16.06 -5.83 -7.06
C MET A 1 16.28 -7.27 -7.49
N GLY A 2 16.44 -7.53 -8.79
CA GLY A 2 16.62 -8.87 -9.37
C GLY A 2 15.49 -9.30 -10.32
N THR A 3 15.79 -10.20 -11.24
CA THR A 3 14.80 -10.85 -12.12
C THR A 3 13.81 -11.66 -11.29
N ARG A 4 12.52 -11.65 -11.63
CA ARG A 4 11.45 -12.24 -10.80
C ARG A 4 11.64 -13.73 -10.50
N PHE A 5 12.33 -14.45 -11.39
CA PHE A 5 12.54 -15.89 -11.31
C PHE A 5 13.80 -16.30 -10.52
N ALA A 6 14.81 -15.42 -10.40
CA ALA A 6 16.08 -15.77 -9.77
C ALA A 6 15.95 -16.34 -8.34
N PRO A 7 15.09 -15.81 -7.45
CA PRO A 7 14.93 -16.36 -6.10
C PRO A 7 14.39 -17.80 -6.08
N GLN A 8 13.58 -18.18 -7.08
CA GLN A 8 13.02 -19.53 -7.15
C GLN A 8 14.08 -20.54 -7.58
N TYR A 9 14.87 -20.21 -8.60
CA TYR A 9 16.00 -21.05 -9.01
C TYR A 9 17.04 -21.22 -7.92
N ALA A 10 17.42 -20.13 -7.24
CA ALA A 10 18.34 -20.21 -6.10
C ALA A 10 17.81 -21.14 -5.00
N LYS A 11 16.50 -21.05 -4.66
CA LYS A 11 15.89 -21.94 -3.68
C LYS A 11 15.94 -23.42 -4.08
N LEU A 12 15.66 -23.74 -5.33
CA LEU A 12 15.66 -25.11 -5.87
C LEU A 12 17.07 -25.69 -5.91
N PHE A 13 18.03 -24.92 -6.41
CA PHE A 13 19.43 -25.31 -6.47
C PHE A 13 19.97 -25.62 -5.06
N MET A 14 19.75 -24.70 -4.11
CA MET A 14 20.15 -24.90 -2.73
C MET A 14 19.50 -26.13 -2.09
N ALA A 15 18.20 -26.36 -2.33
CA ALA A 15 17.51 -27.53 -1.80
C ALA A 15 18.10 -28.85 -2.31
N LYS A 16 18.46 -28.92 -3.61
CA LYS A 16 19.07 -30.11 -4.19
C LYS A 16 20.49 -30.34 -3.66
N LEU A 17 21.29 -29.28 -3.60
CA LEU A 17 22.65 -29.32 -3.08
C LEU A 17 22.69 -29.75 -1.61
N GLU A 18 21.80 -29.21 -0.78
CA GLU A 18 21.65 -29.57 0.64
C GLU A 18 21.22 -31.03 0.79
N GLN A 19 20.25 -31.49 -0.01
CA GLN A 19 19.77 -32.87 0.03
C GLN A 19 20.88 -33.86 -0.32
N ASP A 20 21.64 -33.59 -1.37
CA ASP A 20 22.72 -34.48 -1.83
C ASP A 20 23.89 -34.49 -0.84
N PHE A 21 24.25 -33.32 -0.30
CA PHE A 21 25.26 -33.21 0.75
C PHE A 21 24.85 -33.99 2.02
N LEU A 22 23.64 -33.75 2.55
CA LEU A 22 23.14 -34.42 3.75
C LEU A 22 22.94 -35.94 3.55
N ALA A 23 22.74 -36.39 2.31
CA ALA A 23 22.72 -37.82 1.98
C ALA A 23 24.12 -38.45 2.07
N SER A 24 25.18 -37.69 1.75
CA SER A 24 26.57 -38.16 1.82
C SER A 24 27.17 -38.19 3.25
N CYS A 25 26.59 -37.42 4.18
CA CYS A 25 27.10 -37.32 5.55
C CYS A 25 26.70 -38.53 6.41
N THR A 26 27.66 -39.04 7.19
CA THR A 26 27.43 -40.10 8.19
C THR A 26 26.75 -39.55 9.45
N THR A 27 27.23 -38.43 9.97
CA THR A 27 26.65 -37.71 11.11
C THR A 27 25.76 -36.57 10.60
N LYS A 28 24.51 -36.54 11.04
CA LYS A 28 23.51 -35.56 10.61
C LYS A 28 23.05 -34.71 11.79
N PRO A 29 22.68 -33.44 11.55
CA PRO A 29 22.07 -32.63 12.58
C PRO A 29 20.72 -33.22 13.01
N LEU A 30 20.35 -33.03 14.27
CA LEU A 30 19.04 -33.42 14.80
C LEU A 30 17.92 -32.67 14.07
N ALA A 31 18.16 -31.40 13.75
CA ALA A 31 17.25 -30.59 12.94
C ALA A 31 18.03 -29.67 12.01
N TYR A 32 17.49 -29.47 10.80
CA TYR A 32 18.07 -28.62 9.77
C TYR A 32 16.98 -27.69 9.22
N PHE A 33 17.16 -26.39 9.38
CA PHE A 33 16.23 -25.36 8.93
C PHE A 33 16.97 -24.37 8.04
N ARG A 34 16.33 -23.96 6.93
CA ARG A 34 16.87 -22.93 6.06
C ARG A 34 15.85 -21.82 5.82
N TYR A 35 16.34 -20.59 5.91
CA TYR A 35 15.62 -19.40 5.49
C TYR A 35 16.44 -18.63 4.45
N ILE A 36 16.08 -18.80 3.17
CA ILE A 36 16.77 -18.20 2.02
C ILE A 36 18.26 -18.56 2.03
N ASN A 37 19.11 -17.69 2.59
CA ASN A 37 20.57 -17.82 2.63
C ASN A 37 21.07 -18.25 4.02
N ASP A 38 20.23 -18.17 5.06
CA ASP A 38 20.62 -18.48 6.43
C ASP A 38 20.18 -19.90 6.81
N ILE A 39 21.08 -20.64 7.44
CA ILE A 39 20.84 -22.03 7.87
C ILE A 39 20.96 -22.09 9.40
N LEU A 40 20.01 -22.77 10.02
CA LEU A 40 20.01 -23.11 11.44
C LEU A 40 20.03 -24.62 11.58
N ILE A 41 20.98 -25.13 12.35
CA ILE A 41 21.09 -26.55 12.67
C ILE A 41 21.06 -26.76 14.18
N ILE A 42 20.40 -27.84 14.61
CA ILE A 42 20.52 -28.35 15.98
C ILE A 42 21.48 -29.53 15.91
N TRP A 43 22.64 -29.38 16.53
CA TRP A 43 23.71 -30.37 16.53
C TRP A 43 23.85 -31.00 17.91
N THR A 44 23.86 -32.34 17.97
CA THR A 44 23.90 -33.09 19.24
C THR A 44 25.20 -33.88 19.42
N ASP A 45 26.05 -33.95 18.40
CA ASP A 45 27.34 -34.63 18.47
C ASP A 45 28.45 -33.65 18.91
N THR A 46 29.70 -34.10 18.93
CA THR A 46 30.83 -33.27 19.38
C THR A 46 31.07 -32.05 18.48
N GLU A 47 31.60 -30.98 19.07
CA GLU A 47 31.98 -29.75 18.37
C GLU A 47 32.99 -30.02 17.23
N GLN A 48 33.92 -30.94 17.43
CA GLN A 48 34.91 -31.34 16.41
C GLN A 48 34.24 -31.90 15.15
N LYS A 49 33.18 -32.71 15.33
CA LYS A 49 32.39 -33.23 14.19
C LYS A 49 31.55 -32.15 13.54
N LEU A 50 31.07 -31.16 14.30
CA LEU A 50 30.38 -29.99 13.75
C LEU A 50 31.31 -29.17 12.84
N ILE A 51 32.52 -28.88 13.30
CA ILE A 51 33.54 -28.16 12.52
C ILE A 51 33.87 -28.94 11.26
N ARG A 52 34.12 -30.26 11.38
CA ARG A 52 34.38 -31.12 10.22
C ARG A 52 33.21 -31.15 9.23
N PHE A 53 31.97 -31.21 9.72
CA PHE A 53 30.77 -31.16 8.89
C PHE A 53 30.70 -29.83 8.12
N HIS A 54 31.01 -28.72 8.77
CA HIS A 54 31.04 -27.40 8.14
C HIS A 54 32.13 -27.29 7.06
N GLU A 55 33.34 -27.79 7.33
CA GLU A 55 34.42 -27.86 6.34
C GLU A 55 34.05 -28.72 5.13
N GLN A 56 33.45 -29.89 5.37
CA GLN A 56 32.97 -30.76 4.30
C GLN A 56 31.89 -30.07 3.45
N PHE A 57 31.00 -29.31 4.08
CA PHE A 57 29.95 -28.61 3.34
C PHE A 57 30.51 -27.50 2.45
N ASN A 58 31.45 -26.72 2.99
CA ASN A 58 32.12 -25.66 2.22
C ASN A 58 33.00 -26.21 1.08
N ASN A 59 33.53 -27.43 1.22
CA ASN A 59 34.29 -28.09 0.17
C ASN A 59 33.41 -28.83 -0.85
N TYR A 60 32.10 -28.98 -0.60
CA TYR A 60 31.19 -29.73 -1.46
C TYR A 60 30.90 -29.02 -2.78
N HIS A 61 30.92 -27.68 -2.78
CA HIS A 61 30.62 -26.89 -3.98
C HIS A 61 31.64 -25.76 -4.17
N PRO A 62 32.20 -25.56 -5.37
CA PRO A 62 33.33 -24.65 -5.59
C PRO A 62 33.02 -23.17 -5.35
N THR A 63 31.75 -22.76 -5.38
CA THR A 63 31.35 -21.35 -5.31
C THR A 63 30.45 -20.99 -4.14
N ILE A 64 30.02 -21.95 -3.33
CA ILE A 64 29.15 -21.68 -2.18
C ILE A 64 29.99 -21.78 -0.91
N TYR A 65 29.91 -20.74 -0.09
CA TYR A 65 30.66 -20.66 1.15
C TYR A 65 29.75 -20.18 2.28
N PHE A 66 29.73 -20.94 3.38
CA PHE A 66 28.99 -20.62 4.59
C PHE A 66 29.93 -20.22 5.72
N LYS A 67 29.51 -19.24 6.52
CA LYS A 67 30.15 -18.89 7.78
C LYS A 67 29.50 -19.67 8.92
N LEU A 68 30.29 -20.39 9.71
CA LEU A 68 29.82 -21.06 10.92
C LEU A 68 29.80 -20.08 12.10
N VAL A 69 28.68 -20.06 12.81
CA VAL A 69 28.55 -19.48 14.13
C VAL A 69 27.84 -20.53 14.98
N HIS A 70 28.46 -20.95 16.08
CA HIS A 70 27.90 -21.97 16.96
C HIS A 70 28.04 -21.55 18.42
N SER A 71 27.15 -22.10 19.26
CA SER A 71 27.11 -21.85 20.69
C SER A 71 26.30 -22.95 21.36
N SER A 72 26.73 -23.37 22.55
CA SER A 72 26.03 -24.38 23.35
C SER A 72 24.85 -23.82 24.15
N SER A 73 24.78 -22.48 24.31
CA SER A 73 23.80 -21.83 25.20
C SER A 73 22.73 -21.06 24.44
N HIS A 74 23.13 -20.27 23.45
CA HIS A 74 22.23 -19.40 22.69
C HIS A 74 22.82 -19.03 21.33
N ILE A 75 21.95 -18.84 20.33
CA ILE A 75 22.32 -18.39 18.99
C ILE A 75 21.26 -17.45 18.44
N HIS A 76 21.68 -16.49 17.62
CA HIS A 76 20.79 -15.58 16.92
C HIS A 76 20.48 -16.12 15.51
N PHE A 77 19.21 -16.20 15.16
CA PHE A 77 18.73 -16.59 13.85
C PHE A 77 17.60 -15.65 13.42
N LEU A 78 17.82 -14.89 12.33
CA LEU A 78 16.93 -13.81 11.89
C LEU A 78 16.66 -12.80 13.03
N ASP A 79 15.38 -12.53 13.31
CA ASP A 79 14.92 -11.61 14.36
C ASP A 79 14.69 -12.34 15.70
N THR A 80 15.29 -13.52 15.91
CA THR A 80 15.07 -14.38 17.08
C THR A 80 16.38 -14.82 17.73
N THR A 81 16.46 -14.73 19.05
CA THR A 81 17.48 -15.38 19.87
C THR A 81 16.91 -16.70 20.36
N ILE A 82 17.56 -17.80 19.99
CA ILE A 82 17.22 -19.14 20.43
C ILE A 82 18.18 -19.49 21.57
N TYR A 83 17.68 -19.92 22.72
CA TYR A 83 18.51 -20.31 23.86
C TYR A 83 17.94 -21.52 24.57
N ILE A 84 18.81 -22.26 25.25
CA ILE A 84 18.45 -23.47 25.98
C ILE A 84 18.27 -23.11 27.45
N LYS A 85 17.11 -23.45 28.02
CA LYS A 85 16.84 -23.35 29.45
C LYS A 85 16.06 -24.57 29.89
N ASP A 86 16.45 -25.19 31.00
CA ASP A 86 15.80 -26.38 31.56
C ASP A 86 15.64 -27.52 30.55
N ASN A 87 16.67 -27.73 29.71
CA ASN A 87 16.70 -28.70 28.62
C ASN A 87 15.60 -28.51 27.54
N THR A 88 15.02 -27.30 27.46
CA THR A 88 14.03 -26.90 26.46
C THR A 88 14.49 -25.68 25.67
N LEU A 89 14.09 -25.61 24.40
CA LEU A 89 14.41 -24.48 23.52
C LEU A 89 13.42 -23.35 23.76
N HIS A 90 13.95 -22.18 24.09
CA HIS A 90 13.20 -20.94 24.21
C HIS A 90 13.63 -19.94 23.14
N THR A 91 12.71 -19.06 22.80
CA THR A 91 12.93 -18.01 21.80
C THR A 91 12.58 -16.65 22.37
N THR A 92 13.46 -15.67 22.18
CA THR A 92 13.20 -14.25 22.46
C THR A 92 13.47 -13.42 21.21
N ILE A 93 12.97 -12.19 21.16
CA ILE A 93 13.19 -11.30 20.02
C ILE A 93 14.65 -10.84 20.04
N TYR A 94 15.36 -11.08 18.93
CA TYR A 94 16.68 -10.50 18.71
C TYR A 94 16.53 -9.16 17.99
N ARG A 95 17.25 -8.14 18.45
CA ARG A 95 17.41 -6.86 17.76
C ARG A 95 18.87 -6.67 17.46
N LYS A 96 19.21 -6.35 16.22
CA LYS A 96 20.62 -6.07 15.88
C LYS A 96 21.06 -4.84 16.68
N PRO A 97 22.31 -4.76 17.13
CA PRO A 97 22.84 -3.56 17.79
C PRO A 97 22.69 -2.29 16.92
N THR A 98 22.60 -2.46 15.60
CA THR A 98 22.38 -1.40 14.62
C THR A 98 20.91 -1.06 14.38
N ASP A 99 19.95 -1.84 14.89
CA ASP A 99 18.52 -1.56 14.76
C ASP A 99 18.14 -0.37 15.64
N LYS A 100 18.21 0.83 15.05
CA LYS A 100 17.60 2.03 15.64
C LYS A 100 16.08 1.91 15.48
N PRO A 101 15.26 2.06 16.53
CA PRO A 101 13.80 1.99 16.41
C PRO A 101 13.21 3.26 15.74
N SER A 102 13.65 3.62 14.54
CA SER A 102 13.23 4.83 13.81
C SER A 102 11.83 4.74 13.17
N TYR A 103 10.89 4.06 13.84
CA TYR A 103 9.50 4.02 13.38
C TYR A 103 8.76 5.34 13.60
N LEU A 104 9.30 6.22 14.46
CA LEU A 104 8.76 7.53 14.74
C LEU A 104 9.94 8.52 14.73
N MET A 105 9.87 9.52 13.86
CA MET A 105 10.82 10.63 13.86
C MET A 105 10.29 11.74 14.77
N PRO A 106 11.10 12.30 15.69
CA PRO A 106 10.66 13.36 16.61
C PRO A 106 10.09 14.57 15.87
N TYR A 107 10.69 14.92 14.73
CA TYR A 107 10.41 16.16 14.00
C TYR A 107 9.18 16.08 13.07
N ALA A 108 8.75 14.87 12.69
CA ALA A 108 7.65 14.69 11.74
C ALA A 108 6.28 14.51 12.42
N THR A 109 6.26 14.34 13.74
CA THR A 109 5.03 14.01 14.48
C THR A 109 4.42 15.28 15.10
N THR A 110 4.13 16.27 14.26
CA THR A 110 3.16 17.30 14.66
C THR A 110 1.78 16.67 14.57
N GLU A 111 1.15 16.52 15.74
CA GLU A 111 -0.28 16.28 15.96
C GLU A 111 -0.98 15.33 14.98
N SER A 112 -1.26 14.08 15.41
CA SER A 112 -2.34 13.20 14.93
C SER A 112 -2.03 11.84 14.25
N VAL A 113 -0.84 11.26 14.36
CA VAL A 113 -0.63 9.88 13.86
C VAL A 113 0.02 8.97 14.90
N LEU A 114 -0.78 8.59 15.90
CA LEU A 114 -0.62 7.32 16.61
C LEU A 114 -1.82 6.45 16.25
N THR A 115 -1.84 5.91 15.02
CA THR A 115 -2.72 4.79 14.74
C THR A 115 -1.96 3.52 15.12
N PRO A 116 -2.49 2.69 16.05
CA PRO A 116 -1.93 1.37 16.27
C PRO A 116 -2.19 0.57 15.00
N GLN A 117 -1.16 0.30 14.21
CA GLN A 117 -1.24 -0.77 13.24
C GLN A 117 -1.46 -2.06 14.04
N LYS A 118 -2.53 -2.80 13.69
CA LYS A 118 -2.85 -4.09 14.29
C LYS A 118 -1.62 -5.00 14.15
N GLY A 119 -0.95 -5.30 15.26
CA GLY A 119 0.16 -6.26 15.29
C GLY A 119 1.35 -5.92 16.20
N ILE A 120 1.50 -4.68 16.68
CA ILE A 120 2.64 -4.31 17.53
C ILE A 120 2.24 -4.40 19.01
N SER A 121 2.44 -5.56 19.62
CA SER A 121 2.29 -5.81 21.05
C SER A 121 3.54 -5.45 21.85
N THR A 122 4.39 -4.55 21.35
CA THR A 122 5.54 -4.06 22.10
C THR A 122 5.17 -2.73 22.75
N LEU A 123 4.88 -2.79 24.05
CA LEU A 123 5.10 -1.66 24.94
C LEU A 123 6.59 -1.30 24.79
N LYS A 124 6.92 -0.31 23.96
CA LYS A 124 8.24 0.32 24.00
C LYS A 124 8.45 0.81 25.44
N SER A 125 9.60 0.52 26.05
CA SER A 125 9.86 1.01 27.40
C SER A 125 9.96 2.54 27.38
N SER A 126 9.79 3.15 28.53
CA SER A 126 9.87 4.61 28.69
C SER A 126 11.25 5.17 28.29
N GLU A 127 12.31 4.35 28.44
CA GLU A 127 13.68 4.70 28.07
C GLU A 127 13.88 4.80 26.55
N ASP A 128 13.30 3.88 25.77
CA ASP A 128 13.47 3.81 24.31
C ASP A 128 13.14 5.12 23.58
N PHE A 129 12.16 5.88 24.11
CA PHE A 129 11.74 7.17 23.54
C PHE A 129 12.68 8.32 23.89
N ILE A 130 13.30 8.29 25.07
CA ILE A 130 14.27 9.33 25.49
C ILE A 130 15.52 9.20 24.61
N ASP A 131 16.00 7.98 24.40
CA ASP A 131 17.16 7.71 23.55
C ASP A 131 16.93 8.07 22.08
N GLN A 132 15.67 8.14 21.65
CA GLN A 132 15.25 8.59 20.31
C GLN A 132 15.12 10.12 20.18
N GLY A 133 15.40 10.89 21.24
CA GLY A 133 15.36 12.36 21.22
C GLY A 133 13.95 12.96 21.36
N TYR A 134 12.98 12.19 21.88
CA TYR A 134 11.65 12.74 22.18
C TYR A 134 11.70 13.64 23.41
N ASN A 135 10.99 14.78 23.36
CA ASN A 135 10.85 15.67 24.51
C ASN A 135 10.18 14.91 25.69
N PRO A 136 10.85 14.80 26.85
CA PRO A 136 10.33 14.04 28.00
C PRO A 136 8.94 14.51 28.44
N ARG A 137 8.67 15.82 28.41
CA ARG A 137 7.37 16.38 28.80
C ARG A 137 6.24 15.93 27.89
N VAL A 138 6.50 15.87 26.58
CA VAL A 138 5.52 15.41 25.58
C VAL A 138 5.28 13.91 25.74
N LYS A 139 6.33 13.14 26.01
CA LYS A 139 6.23 11.71 26.29
C LYS A 139 5.35 11.45 27.50
N ASP A 140 5.68 12.06 28.64
CA ASP A 140 5.00 11.81 29.92
C ASP A 140 3.53 12.26 29.85
N HIS A 141 3.26 13.40 29.21
CA HIS A 141 1.89 13.85 28.97
C HIS A 141 1.08 12.81 28.17
N ASN A 142 1.64 12.26 27.10
CA ASN A 142 0.94 11.29 26.25
C ASN A 142 0.80 9.92 26.91
N ILE A 143 1.81 9.46 27.66
CA ILE A 143 1.71 8.23 28.46
C ILE A 143 0.62 8.39 29.52
N HIS A 144 0.65 9.48 30.27
CA HIS A 144 -0.36 9.78 31.29
C HIS A 144 -1.78 9.88 30.71
N ARG A 145 -1.92 10.44 29.50
CA ARG A 145 -3.20 10.49 28.80
C ARG A 145 -3.65 9.09 28.34
N ALA A 146 -2.74 8.24 27.90
CA ALA A 146 -3.06 6.87 27.48
C ALA A 146 -3.43 5.97 28.66
N THR A 147 -2.73 6.10 29.81
CA THR A 147 -3.01 5.31 31.02
C THR A 147 -4.33 5.68 31.69
N LYS A 148 -4.87 6.89 31.43
CA LYS A 148 -6.20 7.30 31.90
C LYS A 148 -7.36 6.50 31.30
N VAL A 149 -7.15 5.82 30.17
CA VAL A 149 -8.22 5.07 29.50
C VAL A 149 -7.95 3.58 29.65
N SER A 150 -8.89 2.84 30.25
CA SER A 150 -8.69 1.41 30.42
C SER A 150 -8.70 0.69 29.07
N ARG A 151 -7.88 -0.36 28.94
CA ARG A 151 -7.85 -1.20 27.74
C ARG A 151 -9.24 -1.76 27.40
N SER A 152 -10.01 -2.16 28.42
CA SER A 152 -11.37 -2.68 28.25
C SER A 152 -12.32 -1.63 27.65
N GLN A 153 -12.14 -0.34 27.98
CA GLN A 153 -12.90 0.74 27.34
C GLN A 153 -12.46 0.99 25.90
N LEU A 154 -11.17 0.89 25.58
CA LEU A 154 -10.64 1.10 24.23
C LEU A 154 -11.06 0.02 23.23
N LEU A 155 -11.24 -1.21 23.71
CA LEU A 155 -11.65 -2.35 22.89
C LEU A 155 -13.15 -2.39 22.60
N LYS A 156 -13.96 -1.58 23.31
CA LYS A 156 -15.39 -1.47 23.01
C LYS A 156 -15.59 -0.82 21.65
N TYR A 157 -16.39 -1.48 20.81
CA TYR A 157 -16.81 -0.92 19.53
C TYR A 157 -17.54 0.41 19.75
N LYS A 158 -17.05 1.48 19.14
CA LYS A 158 -17.77 2.76 19.08
C LYS A 158 -18.63 2.77 17.83
N GLN A 159 -19.94 2.79 18.02
CA GLN A 159 -20.88 2.94 16.92
C GLN A 159 -20.57 4.24 16.18
N LYS A 160 -20.39 4.13 14.86
CA LYS A 160 -20.18 5.31 14.03
C LYS A 160 -21.48 6.10 14.01
N ARG A 161 -21.36 7.40 14.26
CA ARG A 161 -22.48 8.32 14.02
C ARG A 161 -22.67 8.39 12.51
N GLU A 162 -23.86 8.05 12.06
CA GLU A 162 -24.25 8.37 10.69
C GLU A 162 -24.36 9.89 10.57
N THR A 163 -23.90 10.43 9.44
CA THR A 163 -23.96 11.86 9.18
C THR A 163 -24.54 12.06 7.80
N ASP A 164 -25.61 12.84 7.70
CA ASP A 164 -26.23 13.21 6.41
C ASP A 164 -25.45 14.33 5.69
N ARG A 165 -24.32 14.75 6.27
CA ARG A 165 -23.46 15.79 5.71
C ARG A 165 -22.86 15.35 4.39
N VAL A 166 -23.09 16.16 3.36
CA VAL A 166 -22.53 15.94 2.02
C VAL A 166 -21.00 16.02 2.06
N PRO A 167 -20.27 15.01 1.56
CA PRO A 167 -18.81 15.01 1.61
C PRO A 167 -18.20 15.89 0.51
N LEU A 168 -17.34 16.83 0.89
CA LEU A 168 -16.46 17.59 -0.01
C LEU A 168 -15.13 16.84 -0.16
N VAL A 169 -15.00 16.06 -1.22
CA VAL A 169 -13.85 15.15 -1.42
C VAL A 169 -12.73 15.79 -2.25
N THR A 170 -11.61 16.16 -1.62
CA THR A 170 -10.43 16.74 -2.29
C THR A 170 -9.18 15.86 -2.15
N THR A 171 -8.19 16.03 -3.03
CA THR A 171 -6.89 15.36 -2.87
C THR A 171 -6.12 16.01 -1.74
N TYR A 172 -5.55 15.19 -0.84
CA TYR A 172 -4.76 15.71 0.26
C TYR A 172 -3.57 16.54 -0.25
N ASN A 173 -3.48 17.77 0.21
CA ASN A 173 -2.33 18.66 0.05
C ASN A 173 -2.14 19.43 1.37
N PRO A 174 -0.94 19.42 1.97
CA PRO A 174 -0.64 20.16 3.21
C PRO A 174 -0.95 21.66 3.18
N GLN A 175 -1.01 22.27 1.99
CA GLN A 175 -1.36 23.68 1.81
C GLN A 175 -2.87 23.95 1.94
N LEU A 176 -3.73 22.92 1.91
CA LEU A 176 -5.19 23.06 1.97
C LEU A 176 -5.75 23.17 3.40
N LYS A 177 -4.95 23.60 4.38
CA LYS A 177 -5.40 23.79 5.77
C LYS A 177 -6.58 24.78 5.88
N ALA A 178 -6.60 25.79 5.02
CA ALA A 178 -7.65 26.81 4.98
C ALA A 178 -8.99 26.31 4.43
N LEU A 179 -9.03 25.16 3.75
CA LEU A 179 -10.23 24.69 3.05
C LEU A 179 -11.41 24.44 4.01
N ARG A 180 -11.12 23.96 5.22
CA ARG A 180 -12.14 23.79 6.28
C ARG A 180 -12.71 25.13 6.73
N LYS A 181 -11.90 26.19 6.78
CA LYS A 181 -12.35 27.54 7.13
C LYS A 181 -13.25 28.10 6.02
N ILE A 182 -12.77 28.05 4.78
CA ILE A 182 -13.51 28.50 3.59
C ILE A 182 -14.88 27.82 3.49
N ALA A 183 -14.95 26.50 3.69
CA ALA A 183 -16.22 25.76 3.63
C ALA A 183 -17.22 26.21 4.71
N ARG A 184 -16.76 26.69 5.87
CA ARG A 184 -17.64 27.25 6.91
C ARG A 184 -18.05 28.68 6.59
N ASP A 185 -17.11 29.49 6.13
CA ASP A 185 -17.37 30.90 5.80
C ASP A 185 -18.38 31.02 4.65
N LEU A 186 -18.31 30.13 3.66
CA LEU A 186 -19.25 30.09 2.53
C LEU A 186 -20.61 29.45 2.86
N GLN A 187 -20.78 28.83 4.03
CA GLN A 187 -22.03 28.17 4.41
C GLN A 187 -23.21 29.16 4.39
N GLY A 188 -22.99 30.38 4.91
CA GLY A 188 -24.03 31.41 4.92
C GLY A 188 -24.50 31.79 3.52
N THR A 189 -23.65 31.72 2.50
CA THR A 189 -24.03 31.94 1.10
C THR A 189 -24.86 30.77 0.55
N LEU A 190 -24.50 29.52 0.89
CA LEU A 190 -25.25 28.33 0.47
C LEU A 190 -26.67 28.30 1.07
N GLN A 191 -26.84 28.83 2.27
CA GLN A 191 -28.14 28.88 2.95
C GLN A 191 -29.09 29.95 2.40
N LYS A 192 -28.62 30.91 1.59
CA LYS A 192 -29.47 31.95 0.97
C LYS A 192 -30.39 31.40 -0.12
N ASP A 193 -29.99 30.30 -0.76
CA ASP A 193 -30.80 29.61 -1.78
C ASP A 193 -31.56 28.46 -1.12
N ASN A 194 -32.90 28.48 -1.21
CA ASN A 194 -33.77 27.47 -0.62
C ASN A 194 -33.42 26.04 -1.07
N ARG A 195 -33.03 25.85 -2.34
CA ARG A 195 -32.66 24.53 -2.87
C ARG A 195 -31.34 24.06 -2.29
N LEU A 196 -30.35 24.96 -2.19
CA LEU A 196 -29.04 24.63 -1.64
C LEU A 196 -29.08 24.44 -0.12
N HIS A 197 -29.95 25.15 0.59
CA HIS A 197 -30.21 24.95 2.01
C HIS A 197 -30.76 23.54 2.30
N THR A 198 -31.67 23.03 1.47
CA THR A 198 -32.16 21.64 1.58
C THR A 198 -31.06 20.62 1.35
N ILE A 199 -30.14 20.88 0.42
CA ILE A 199 -29.05 19.93 0.08
C ILE A 199 -27.89 20.01 1.08
N PHE A 200 -27.57 21.21 1.58
CA PHE A 200 -26.43 21.50 2.45
C PHE A 200 -26.88 22.19 3.73
N SER A 201 -27.72 21.51 4.52
CA SER A 201 -28.20 22.04 5.80
C SER A 201 -27.04 22.35 6.76
N ASP A 202 -26.01 21.49 6.72
CA ASP A 202 -24.74 21.66 7.43
C ASP A 202 -23.57 21.93 6.46
N PRO A 203 -22.46 22.53 6.95
CA PRO A 203 -21.23 22.63 6.19
C PRO A 203 -20.79 21.26 5.65
N PRO A 204 -20.37 21.15 4.38
CA PRO A 204 -19.90 19.90 3.82
C PRO A 204 -18.80 19.22 4.65
N LEU A 205 -18.83 17.89 4.72
CA LEU A 205 -17.81 17.12 5.40
C LEU A 205 -16.54 17.10 4.54
N LEU A 206 -15.51 17.85 4.93
CA LEU A 206 -14.22 17.83 4.24
C LEU A 206 -13.56 16.46 4.38
N ALA A 207 -13.41 15.77 3.24
CA ALA A 207 -12.80 14.45 3.15
C ALA A 207 -11.61 14.49 2.18
N PHE A 208 -10.52 13.79 2.53
CA PHE A 208 -9.32 13.75 1.73
C PHE A 208 -9.11 12.39 1.07
N ARG A 209 -8.83 12.41 -0.24
CA ARG A 209 -8.34 11.26 -1.01
C ARG A 209 -6.81 11.31 -1.07
N GLN A 210 -6.19 10.14 -1.00
CA GLN A 210 -4.74 10.02 -1.09
C GLN A 210 -4.26 10.48 -2.49
N PRO A 211 -3.19 11.29 -2.59
CA PRO A 211 -2.58 11.61 -3.87
C PRO A 211 -2.01 10.35 -4.55
N PRO A 212 -1.77 10.39 -5.87
CA PRO A 212 -1.06 9.30 -6.56
C PRO A 212 0.30 9.07 -5.88
N ASN A 213 0.56 7.85 -5.43
CA ASN A 213 1.85 7.49 -4.87
C ASN A 213 2.81 7.06 -6.00
N PRO A 214 4.14 7.07 -5.77
CA PRO A 214 5.12 6.67 -6.78
C PRO A 214 4.81 5.30 -7.38
N ARG A 215 4.31 4.35 -6.57
CA ARG A 215 3.86 3.03 -7.05
C ARG A 215 2.79 3.14 -8.15
N LYS A 216 1.77 3.99 -7.98
CA LYS A 216 0.71 4.23 -8.98
C LYS A 216 1.19 5.03 -10.19
N LEU A 217 2.23 5.85 -10.02
CA LEU A 217 2.81 6.64 -11.11
C LEU A 217 3.77 5.81 -11.97
N ILE A 218 4.56 4.94 -11.34
CA ILE A 218 5.66 4.19 -11.96
C ILE A 218 5.19 2.82 -12.45
N ILE A 219 4.31 2.13 -11.71
CA ILE A 219 3.84 0.79 -12.06
C ILE A 219 2.54 0.91 -12.86
N ARG A 220 2.64 0.97 -14.18
CA ARG A 220 1.54 0.59 -15.06
C ARG A 220 1.53 -0.94 -15.13
N SER A 221 0.73 -1.59 -14.28
CA SER A 221 0.68 -3.05 -14.16
C SER A 221 0.00 -3.76 -15.34
N SER A 222 -0.37 -3.03 -16.39
CA SER A 222 -1.06 -3.59 -17.55
C SER A 222 -0.16 -3.43 -18.76
N LEU A 223 0.38 -4.54 -19.24
CA LEU A 223 0.67 -4.69 -20.67
C LEU A 223 -0.72 -4.76 -21.31
N SER A 224 -1.23 -3.63 -21.80
CA SER A 224 -2.47 -3.62 -22.56
C SER A 224 -2.29 -4.57 -23.75
N GLY A 225 -3.11 -5.62 -23.83
CA GLY A 225 -3.27 -6.36 -25.09
C GLY A 225 -3.81 -5.43 -26.18
N PRO A 226 -3.95 -5.91 -27.43
CA PRO A 226 -4.54 -5.12 -28.50
C PRO A 226 -5.91 -4.61 -28.05
N THR A 227 -6.03 -3.30 -27.87
CA THR A 227 -7.29 -2.66 -27.53
C THR A 227 -7.99 -2.30 -28.82
N ASN A 228 -9.25 -2.72 -28.95
CA ASN A 228 -10.08 -2.26 -30.06
C ASN A 228 -10.27 -0.74 -29.93
N ASN A 229 -10.02 -0.04 -31.03
CA ASN A 229 -10.24 1.40 -31.13
C ASN A 229 -11.72 1.72 -30.89
N GLY A 230 -11.99 2.93 -30.43
CA GLY A 230 -13.35 3.39 -30.14
C GLY A 230 -13.63 3.64 -28.67
N THR A 231 -14.88 3.97 -28.39
CA THR A 231 -15.39 4.28 -27.05
C THR A 231 -15.98 3.02 -26.42
N HIS A 232 -15.76 2.82 -25.12
CA HIS A 232 -16.20 1.62 -24.42
C HIS A 232 -16.65 1.92 -22.98
N PRO A 233 -17.67 1.21 -22.46
CA PRO A 233 -18.06 1.32 -21.06
C PRO A 233 -16.95 0.80 -20.14
N CYS A 234 -16.63 1.55 -19.07
CA CYS A 234 -15.59 1.15 -18.11
C CYS A 234 -16.01 0.04 -17.12
N GLY A 235 -17.28 -0.41 -17.15
CA GLY A 235 -17.83 -1.47 -16.28
C GLY A 235 -17.95 -1.13 -14.79
N ARG A 236 -17.60 0.07 -14.36
CA ARG A 236 -17.64 0.46 -12.94
C ARG A 236 -19.05 0.93 -12.54
N LYS A 237 -19.71 0.15 -11.67
CA LYS A 237 -21.04 0.45 -11.09
C LYS A 237 -21.22 1.85 -10.50
N ARG A 238 -20.13 2.53 -10.10
CA ARG A 238 -20.17 3.89 -9.52
C ARG A 238 -20.37 5.00 -10.56
N TYR A 239 -20.09 4.75 -11.84
CA TYR A 239 -20.24 5.76 -12.89
C TYR A 239 -21.63 5.62 -13.51
N LYS A 240 -22.56 6.48 -13.09
CA LYS A 240 -23.95 6.47 -13.58
C LYS A 240 -24.07 6.72 -15.09
N THR A 241 -23.08 7.36 -15.71
CA THR A 241 -23.04 7.58 -17.16
C THR A 241 -22.45 6.40 -17.94
N CYS A 242 -21.80 5.44 -17.28
CA CYS A 242 -21.15 4.30 -17.93
C CYS A 242 -22.14 3.40 -18.71
N PRO A 243 -23.37 3.14 -18.23
CA PRO A 243 -24.37 2.39 -18.99
C PRO A 243 -24.85 3.09 -20.27
N HIS A 244 -24.65 4.40 -20.37
CA HIS A 244 -25.09 5.24 -21.48
C HIS A 244 -23.99 5.53 -22.51
N ILE A 245 -22.81 4.93 -22.34
CA ILE A 245 -21.71 5.04 -23.31
C ILE A 245 -22.02 4.12 -24.49
N LEU A 246 -22.02 4.71 -25.69
CA LEU A 246 -22.13 3.96 -26.93
C LEU A 246 -20.76 3.37 -27.26
N SER A 247 -20.73 2.07 -27.57
CA SER A 247 -19.53 1.43 -28.09
C SER A 247 -19.46 1.62 -29.59
N ALA A 248 -18.60 2.54 -30.03
CA ALA A 248 -18.41 2.87 -31.43
C ALA A 248 -16.96 3.28 -31.71
N ASP A 249 -16.47 2.97 -32.91
CA ASP A 249 -15.19 3.41 -33.46
C ASP A 249 -15.33 4.66 -34.35
N ARG A 250 -16.58 5.14 -34.53
CA ARG A 250 -16.91 6.30 -35.35
C ARG A 250 -18.00 7.15 -34.69
N VAL A 251 -17.95 8.46 -34.96
CA VAL A 251 -18.97 9.41 -34.51
C VAL A 251 -19.39 10.28 -35.69
N GLN A 252 -20.70 10.37 -35.96
CA GLN A 252 -21.22 11.34 -36.92
C GLN A 252 -21.15 12.75 -36.35
N ILE A 253 -20.64 13.69 -37.16
CA ILE A 253 -20.61 15.10 -36.79
C ILE A 253 -22.02 15.67 -37.04
N PRO A 254 -22.72 16.16 -36.00
CA PRO A 254 -24.05 16.76 -36.14
C PRO A 254 -24.03 17.89 -37.17
N GLY A 255 -24.85 17.76 -38.23
CA GLY A 255 -24.97 18.75 -39.29
C GLY A 255 -24.08 18.52 -40.52
N THR A 256 -23.25 17.48 -40.55
CA THR A 256 -22.52 17.06 -41.75
C THR A 256 -22.74 15.57 -42.06
N ILE A 257 -22.41 15.15 -43.28
CA ILE A 257 -22.41 13.73 -43.70
C ILE A 257 -21.10 13.03 -43.27
N GLU A 258 -20.17 13.78 -42.69
CA GLU A 258 -18.83 13.28 -42.36
C GLU A 258 -18.82 12.49 -41.04
N GLU A 259 -18.11 11.36 -41.07
CA GLU A 259 -17.85 10.52 -39.90
C GLU A 259 -16.42 10.77 -39.38
N TYR A 260 -16.30 11.00 -38.08
CA TYR A 260 -15.01 11.08 -37.40
C TYR A 260 -14.62 9.72 -36.85
N TYR A 261 -13.41 9.25 -37.20
CA TYR A 261 -12.86 7.97 -36.75
C TYR A 261 -12.11 8.12 -35.43
N ILE A 262 -12.45 7.26 -34.47
CA ILE A 262 -11.79 7.21 -33.17
C ILE A 262 -10.62 6.24 -33.28
N HIS A 263 -9.40 6.78 -33.27
CA HIS A 263 -8.18 5.99 -33.52
C HIS A 263 -7.62 5.26 -32.29
N ASP A 264 -8.07 5.63 -31.09
CA ASP A 264 -7.58 5.08 -29.83
C ASP A 264 -8.71 4.43 -29.03
N HIS A 265 -8.35 3.73 -27.95
CA HIS A 265 -9.29 3.13 -27.02
C HIS A 265 -9.66 4.10 -25.88
N TYR A 266 -10.93 4.52 -25.82
CA TYR A 266 -11.44 5.43 -24.81
C TYR A 266 -12.50 4.77 -23.92
N THR A 267 -12.46 5.09 -22.62
CA THR A 267 -13.47 4.65 -21.65
C THR A 267 -13.93 5.80 -20.76
N CYS A 268 -14.91 5.57 -19.87
CA CYS A 268 -15.34 6.57 -18.88
C CYS A 268 -14.23 7.05 -17.92
N LEU A 269 -13.08 6.37 -17.93
CA LEU A 269 -11.89 6.69 -17.15
C LEU A 269 -10.86 7.52 -17.91
N SER A 270 -11.00 7.63 -19.23
CA SER A 270 -10.11 8.44 -20.07
C SER A 270 -10.20 9.92 -19.66
N SER A 271 -9.04 10.57 -19.66
CA SER A 271 -8.89 12.01 -19.44
C SER A 271 -8.73 12.72 -20.77
N ASN A 272 -9.06 14.02 -20.81
CA ASN A 272 -8.91 14.87 -22.00
C ASN A 272 -9.73 14.35 -23.20
N VAL A 273 -10.99 14.02 -22.93
CA VAL A 273 -11.95 13.61 -23.95
C VAL A 273 -13.12 14.59 -23.97
N VAL A 274 -13.63 14.87 -25.16
CA VAL A 274 -14.86 15.65 -25.36
C VAL A 274 -16.04 14.70 -25.33
N ASN A 275 -17.01 14.96 -24.45
CA ASN A 275 -18.25 14.20 -24.46
C ASN A 275 -19.23 14.90 -25.41
N ALA A 276 -19.67 14.22 -26.44
CA ALA A 276 -20.87 14.53 -27.19
C ALA A 276 -22.06 13.85 -26.51
N ILE A 277 -23.15 14.58 -26.28
CA ILE A 277 -24.39 13.98 -25.81
C ILE A 277 -25.41 14.13 -26.92
N THR A 278 -25.94 13.01 -27.41
CA THR A 278 -26.94 12.98 -28.48
C THR A 278 -28.29 12.58 -27.92
N CYS A 279 -29.33 13.33 -28.27
CA CYS A 279 -30.69 12.99 -27.90
C CYS A 279 -31.26 12.01 -28.92
N THR A 280 -31.73 10.85 -28.45
CA THR A 280 -32.38 9.83 -29.30
C THR A 280 -33.68 10.32 -29.94
N LYS A 281 -34.31 11.36 -29.38
CA LYS A 281 -35.56 11.96 -29.87
C LYS A 281 -35.34 13.20 -30.76
N CYS A 282 -34.19 13.85 -30.66
CA CYS A 282 -33.89 15.11 -31.34
C CYS A 282 -32.51 15.04 -32.02
N PRO A 283 -32.44 14.57 -33.28
CA PRO A 283 -31.17 14.33 -33.97
C PRO A 283 -30.35 15.60 -34.27
N THR A 284 -30.94 16.79 -34.12
CA THR A 284 -30.34 18.07 -34.55
C THR A 284 -29.64 18.86 -33.44
N ARG A 285 -29.60 18.39 -32.18
CA ARG A 285 -28.93 19.11 -31.08
C ARG A 285 -28.06 18.18 -30.23
N GLY A 286 -26.74 18.24 -30.48
CA GLY A 286 -25.72 17.65 -29.61
C GLY A 286 -25.16 18.70 -28.64
N ILE A 287 -25.03 18.35 -27.35
CA ILE A 287 -24.32 19.20 -26.38
C ILE A 287 -22.90 18.64 -26.22
N TYR A 288 -21.89 19.49 -26.39
CA TYR A 288 -20.49 19.14 -26.17
C TYR A 288 -20.02 19.62 -24.80
N GLY A 289 -19.45 18.72 -24.01
CA GLY A 289 -18.88 19.02 -22.70
C GLY A 289 -17.44 18.52 -22.55
N GLU A 290 -16.52 19.42 -22.25
CA GLU A 290 -15.11 19.10 -22.00
C GLU A 290 -14.88 18.64 -20.56
N ARG A 291 -14.01 17.63 -20.37
CA ARG A 291 -13.53 17.22 -19.04
C ARG A 291 -12.08 17.68 -18.83
N LYS A 292 -11.86 18.96 -18.48
CA LYS A 292 -10.51 19.45 -18.13
C LYS A 292 -9.99 18.81 -16.83
N ARG A 293 -8.93 18.02 -16.95
CA ARG A 293 -7.87 17.96 -15.92
C ARG A 293 -6.58 18.40 -16.60
N THR A 294 -6.36 19.71 -16.59
CA THR A 294 -5.11 20.44 -16.90
C THR A 294 -3.93 19.59 -17.41
N LYS A 295 -3.70 19.62 -18.72
CA LYS A 295 -2.54 20.25 -19.37
C LYS A 295 -2.82 20.40 -20.88
N ALA A 296 -2.27 21.48 -21.42
CA ALA A 296 -2.53 22.03 -22.75
C ALA A 296 -2.01 21.17 -23.92
N SER A 297 -2.42 21.60 -25.12
CA SER A 297 -2.01 21.26 -26.49
C SER A 297 -2.71 20.07 -27.18
N GLU A 298 -3.64 20.48 -28.05
CA GLU A 298 -3.94 20.03 -29.41
C GLU A 298 -4.51 18.64 -29.72
N LYS A 299 -5.58 18.71 -30.53
CA LYS A 299 -6.33 17.71 -31.31
C LYS A 299 -7.13 16.70 -30.48
N GLU A 300 -8.44 16.98 -30.39
CA GLU A 300 -9.38 16.29 -29.52
C GLU A 300 -10.36 15.40 -30.29
N PRO A 301 -10.55 14.12 -29.88
CA PRO A 301 -11.60 13.25 -30.40
C PRO A 301 -12.89 13.32 -29.55
N ILE A 302 -14.01 13.15 -30.24
CA ILE A 302 -15.39 13.26 -29.74
C ILE A 302 -15.88 11.88 -29.23
N THR A 303 -16.52 11.82 -28.07
CA THR A 303 -17.08 10.59 -27.45
C THR A 303 -18.58 10.75 -27.17
N THR A 304 -19.47 9.96 -27.78
CA THR A 304 -20.95 10.13 -27.65
C THR A 304 -21.59 9.37 -26.47
N GLY A 305 -22.55 9.99 -25.76
CA GLY A 305 -23.47 9.35 -24.81
C GLY A 305 -24.92 9.77 -25.01
N SER A 306 -25.87 8.84 -24.87
CA SER A 306 -27.30 9.10 -25.11
C SER A 306 -28.11 9.21 -23.81
N GLN A 307 -29.02 10.18 -23.72
CA GLN A 307 -30.12 10.19 -22.74
C GLN A 307 -31.36 9.47 -23.28
#